data_AF-A0A964ZDH7-F1
#
_entry.id   AF-A0A964ZDH7-F1
#
_cell.length_a   1.000
_cell.length_b   1.000
_cell.length_c   1.000
_cell.angle_alpha   90.00
_cell.angle_beta   90.00
_cell.angle_gamma   90.00
#
_symmetry.space_group_name_H-M   'P 1'
#
loop_
_entity.id
_entity.type
_entity.pdbx_description
1 polymer ?
#
loop_
_entity_poly.entity_id
_entity_poly.type
_entity_poly.pdbx_seq_one_letter_code
_entity_poly.pdbx_strand_id
1 'polypeptide(L)'
;MELTVTKDATCTFCGCVCDDIELHSDGTKITNTKAACVLGKSWFLNHTAERLYPDALIDGKEATVDEAVEAAAEYLYLAHLPLVYGLSNITCEAQRESVALAELIGGVVDSHTSL
;
A
#
# COMPACT_ATOMS: atom_id res chain seq x y z
N MET A 1 -28.29 3.56 -0.42
CA MET A 1 -26.96 3.16 0.05
C MET A 1 -27.15 2.50 1.40
N GLU A 2 -26.73 1.26 1.53
CA GLU A 2 -26.87 0.47 2.76
C GLU A 2 -25.63 0.68 3.62
N LEU A 3 -25.84 1.10 4.86
CA LEU A 3 -24.74 1.26 5.81
C LEU A 3 -24.26 -0.13 6.24
N THR A 4 -23.04 -0.47 5.87
CA THR A 4 -22.38 -1.71 6.33
C THR A 4 -21.51 -1.39 7.54
N VAL A 5 -21.62 -2.22 8.58
CA VAL A 5 -20.81 -2.12 9.79
C VAL A 5 -19.89 -3.33 9.86
N THR A 6 -18.59 -3.09 9.75
CA THR A 6 -17.53 -4.10 9.94
C THR A 6 -17.00 -3.97 11.35
N LYS A 7 -17.08 -5.05 12.13
CA LYS A 7 -16.51 -5.14 13.48
C LYS A 7 -15.12 -5.75 13.41
N ASP A 8 -14.35 -5.54 14.47
CA ASP A 8 -13.04 -6.18 14.69
C ASP A 8 -12.07 -5.97 13.51
N ALA A 9 -12.11 -4.76 12.93
CA ALA A 9 -11.22 -4.40 11.84
C ALA A 9 -9.83 -4.06 12.36
N THR A 10 -8.80 -4.54 11.67
CA THR A 10 -7.40 -4.24 12.01
C THR A 10 -6.95 -2.89 11.46
N CYS A 11 -6.44 -2.02 12.32
CA CYS A 11 -5.78 -0.77 11.96
C CYS A 11 -4.34 -1.00 11.53
N THR A 12 -4.02 -0.68 10.27
CA THR A 12 -2.68 -0.88 9.68
C THR A 12 -1.85 0.42 9.60
N PHE A 13 -2.14 1.40 10.45
CA PHE A 13 -1.43 2.69 10.40
C PHE A 13 -0.06 2.65 11.10
N CYS A 14 -0.03 2.22 12.36
CA CYS A 14 1.19 2.13 13.17
C CYS A 14 1.42 0.70 13.67
N GLY A 15 2.56 0.47 14.34
CA GLY A 15 2.94 -0.84 14.88
C GLY A 15 2.08 -1.38 16.03
N CYS A 16 1.03 -0.68 16.48
CA CYS A 16 0.13 -1.21 17.51
C CYS A 16 -0.84 -2.27 16.98
N VAL A 17 -1.20 -2.19 15.69
CA VAL A 17 -2.06 -3.19 15.01
C VAL A 17 -3.37 -3.47 15.76
N CYS A 18 -4.04 -2.42 16.28
CA CYS A 18 -5.31 -2.58 17.00
C CYS A 18 -6.35 -3.27 16.12
N ASP A 19 -7.01 -4.30 16.63
CA ASP A 19 -7.93 -5.19 15.92
C ASP A 19 -9.39 -5.08 16.40
N ASP A 20 -9.71 -4.05 17.18
CA ASP A 20 -11.03 -3.79 17.78
C ASP A 20 -11.77 -2.62 17.14
N ILE A 21 -11.41 -2.25 15.90
CA ILE A 21 -11.99 -1.07 15.23
C ILE A 21 -13.34 -1.41 14.60
N GLU A 22 -14.37 -0.61 14.88
CA GLU A 22 -15.66 -0.67 14.19
C GLU A 22 -15.66 0.34 13.03
N LEU A 23 -15.81 -0.14 11.80
CA LEU A 23 -15.85 0.66 10.57
C LEU A 23 -17.27 0.74 10.02
N HIS A 24 -17.68 1.94 9.63
CA HIS A 24 -18.99 2.22 9.05
C HIS A 24 -18.77 2.66 7.60
N SER A 25 -19.33 1.95 6.63
CA SER A 25 -19.17 2.27 5.21
C SER A 25 -20.51 2.37 4.48
N ASP A 26 -20.58 3.25 3.48
CA ASP A 26 -21.76 3.42 2.62
C ASP A 26 -21.74 2.53 1.36
N GLY A 27 -20.77 1.61 1.27
CA GLY A 27 -20.51 0.76 0.11
C GLY A 27 -19.46 1.33 -0.86
N THR A 28 -19.10 2.61 -0.72
CA THR A 28 -18.07 3.25 -1.55
C THR A 28 -16.89 3.72 -0.71
N LYS A 29 -17.14 4.22 0.51
CA LYS A 29 -16.09 4.69 1.42
C LYS A 29 -16.42 4.41 2.88
N ILE A 30 -15.39 4.49 3.72
CA ILE A 30 -15.54 4.49 5.17
C ILE A 30 -15.95 5.90 5.61
N THR A 31 -17.11 6.01 6.26
CA THR A 31 -17.71 7.28 6.66
C THR A 31 -17.54 7.59 8.14
N ASN A 32 -17.32 6.56 8.98
CA ASN A 32 -17.12 6.72 10.40
C ASN A 32 -16.32 5.54 11.00
N THR A 33 -15.69 5.78 12.16
CA THR A 33 -14.96 4.76 12.92
C THR A 33 -15.24 4.89 14.43
N LYS A 34 -15.24 3.76 15.15
CA LYS A 34 -15.17 3.73 16.62
C LYS A 34 -13.90 3.00 17.08
N ALA A 35 -13.46 3.29 18.31
CA ALA A 35 -12.21 2.80 18.91
C ALA A 35 -10.90 3.21 18.21
N ALA A 36 -10.94 3.79 17.00
CA ALA A 36 -9.75 4.32 16.34
C ALA A 36 -9.19 5.56 17.04
N CYS A 37 -7.86 5.61 17.23
CA CYS A 37 -7.14 6.81 17.65
C CYS A 37 -7.10 7.87 16.53
N VAL A 38 -6.51 9.04 16.78
CA VAL A 38 -6.42 10.12 15.77
C VAL A 38 -5.74 9.67 14.47
N LEU A 39 -4.71 8.83 14.56
CA LEU A 39 -3.98 8.30 13.42
C LEU A 39 -4.83 7.32 12.60
N GLY A 40 -5.46 6.34 13.28
CA GLY A 40 -6.36 5.39 12.64
C GLY A 40 -7.57 6.06 12.00
N LYS A 41 -8.14 7.09 12.64
CA LYS A 41 -9.21 7.91 12.04
C LYS A 41 -8.77 8.57 10.75
N SER A 42 -7.59 9.18 10.75
CA SER A 42 -7.03 9.81 9.55
C SER A 42 -6.82 8.79 8.43
N TRP A 43 -6.28 7.62 8.77
CA TRP A 43 -6.07 6.51 7.84
C TRP A 43 -7.37 6.07 7.15
N PHE A 44 -8.38 5.71 7.94
CA PHE A 44 -9.62 5.14 7.41
C PHE A 44 -10.50 6.16 6.68
N LEU A 45 -10.56 7.41 7.16
CA LEU A 45 -11.51 8.40 6.61
C LEU A 45 -10.99 9.15 5.38
N ASN A 46 -9.67 9.19 5.17
CA ASN A 46 -9.08 9.91 4.04
C ASN A 46 -8.61 8.99 2.89
N HIS A 47 -8.62 7.67 3.08
CA HIS A 47 -8.38 6.75 1.98
C HIS A 47 -9.58 6.75 1.03
N THR A 48 -9.33 6.93 -0.27
CA THR A 48 -10.38 6.94 -1.30
C THR A 48 -10.09 5.89 -2.36
N ALA A 49 -11.15 5.21 -2.81
CA ALA A 49 -11.12 4.35 -3.99
C ALA A 49 -11.36 5.13 -5.30
N GLU A 50 -11.51 6.46 -5.20
CA GLU A 50 -11.65 7.32 -6.38
C GLU A 50 -10.36 7.31 -7.21
N ARG A 51 -10.50 7.01 -8.49
CA ARG A 51 -9.40 7.04 -9.46
C ARG A 51 -9.11 8.50 -9.85
N LEU A 52 -8.36 9.19 -9.00
CA LEU A 52 -7.99 10.60 -9.20
C LEU A 52 -6.74 10.79 -10.07
N TYR A 53 -5.93 9.74 -10.22
CA TYR A 53 -4.66 9.75 -10.94
C TYR A 53 -4.58 8.57 -11.91
N PRO A 54 -3.78 8.68 -13.00
CA PRO A 54 -3.46 7.52 -13.82
C PRO A 54 -2.74 6.46 -13.00
N ASP A 55 -2.89 5.19 -13.38
CA ASP A 55 -2.35 4.07 -12.62
C ASP A 55 -0.80 4.04 -12.68
N ALA A 56 -0.22 4.59 -13.76
CA ALA A 56 1.21 4.75 -13.92
C ALA A 56 1.58 5.93 -14.82
N LEU A 57 2.82 6.39 -14.68
CA LEU A 57 3.46 7.35 -15.56
C LEU A 57 4.84 6.83 -16.00
N ILE A 58 5.15 6.94 -17.29
CA ILE A 58 6.50 6.71 -17.85
C ILE A 58 6.97 8.04 -18.44
N ASP A 59 8.09 8.57 -17.96
CA ASP A 59 8.61 9.88 -18.36
C ASP A 59 7.57 11.01 -18.31
N GLY A 60 6.70 10.96 -17.29
CA GLY A 60 5.64 11.94 -17.08
C GLY A 60 4.41 11.80 -18.00
N LYS A 61 4.33 10.74 -18.81
CA LYS A 61 3.18 10.42 -19.66
C LYS A 61 2.39 9.26 -19.08
N GLU A 62 1.06 9.33 -19.19
CA GLU A 62 0.16 8.24 -18.79
C GLU A 62 0.52 6.95 -19.53
N ALA A 63 0.58 5.87 -18.77
CA ALA A 63 0.87 4.53 -19.25
C ALA A 63 -0.04 3.52 -18.55
N THR A 64 -0.20 2.35 -19.18
CA THR A 64 -0.87 1.21 -18.56
C THR A 64 0.03 0.57 -17.49
N VAL A 65 -0.57 -0.21 -16.61
CA VAL A 65 0.17 -0.98 -15.59
C VAL A 65 1.17 -1.94 -16.26
N ASP A 66 0.77 -2.61 -17.34
CA ASP A 66 1.63 -3.55 -18.05
C ASP A 66 2.86 -2.86 -18.67
N GLU A 67 2.68 -1.69 -19.29
CA GLU A 67 3.79 -0.89 -19.81
C GLU A 67 4.74 -0.42 -18.70
N ALA A 68 4.20 -0.02 -17.54
CA ALA A 68 4.99 0.42 -16.41
C ALA A 68 5.79 -0.73 -15.78
N VAL A 69 5.21 -1.93 -15.71
CA VAL A 69 5.89 -3.14 -15.23
C VAL A 69 7.04 -3.51 -16.17
N GLU A 70 6.84 -3.48 -17.48
CA GLU A 70 7.90 -3.77 -18.45
C GLU A 70 9.05 -2.76 -18.35
N ALA A 71 8.73 -1.46 -18.27
CA ALA A 71 9.75 -0.43 -18.09
C ALA A 71 10.52 -0.59 -16.77
N ALA A 72 9.83 -0.89 -15.66
CA ALA A 72 10.48 -1.16 -14.38
C ALA A 72 11.41 -2.38 -14.46
N ALA A 73 10.99 -3.45 -15.14
CA ALA A 73 11.81 -4.64 -15.34
C ALA A 73 13.09 -4.32 -16.13
N GLU A 74 13.00 -3.51 -17.20
CA GLU A 74 14.17 -3.06 -17.96
C GLU A 74 15.14 -2.26 -17.07
N TYR A 75 14.64 -1.31 -16.28
CA TYR A 75 15.48 -0.53 -15.36
C TYR A 75 16.17 -1.39 -14.31
N LEU A 76 15.46 -2.37 -13.73
CA LEU A 76 16.05 -3.29 -12.75
C LEU A 76 17.08 -4.21 -13.39
N TYR A 77 16.85 -4.68 -14.62
CA TYR A 77 17.79 -5.51 -15.36
C TYR A 77 19.10 -4.79 -15.70
N LEU A 78 19.01 -3.50 -16.05
CA LEU A 78 20.18 -2.67 -16.38
C LEU A 78 20.91 -2.11 -15.15
N ALA A 79 20.31 -2.20 -13.96
CA ALA A 79 20.89 -1.65 -12.74
C ALA A 79 22.09 -2.49 -12.24
N HIS A 80 23.12 -1.81 -11.74
CA HIS A 80 24.30 -2.48 -11.15
C HIS A 80 24.16 -2.79 -9.65
N LEU A 81 23.33 -2.02 -8.93
CA LEU A 81 23.08 -2.20 -7.49
C LEU A 81 21.66 -1.70 -7.14
N PRO A 82 20.61 -2.41 -7.59
CA PRO A 82 19.24 -1.98 -7.34
C PRO A 82 18.89 -2.08 -5.83
N LEU A 83 18.09 -1.13 -5.35
CA LEU A 83 17.59 -1.07 -3.98
C LEU A 83 16.06 -1.19 -3.99
N VAL A 84 15.55 -2.20 -3.29
CA VAL A 84 14.12 -2.33 -2.95
C VAL A 84 13.91 -1.74 -1.57
N TYR A 85 13.26 -0.57 -1.50
CA TYR A 85 13.08 0.19 -0.26
C TYR A 85 11.61 0.44 0.09
N GLY A 86 11.28 0.52 1.38
CA GLY A 86 9.98 0.96 1.88
C GLY A 86 9.33 -0.10 2.75
N LEU A 87 8.55 -0.99 2.13
CA LEU A 87 8.01 -2.26 2.64
C LEU A 87 7.14 -2.26 3.93
N SER A 88 7.12 -1.23 4.76
CA SER A 88 6.44 -1.31 6.07
C SER A 88 4.91 -1.11 6.04
N ASN A 89 4.34 -0.67 4.91
CA ASN A 89 2.89 -0.46 4.72
C ASN A 89 2.28 -1.39 3.66
N ILE A 90 2.90 -2.54 3.43
CA ILE A 90 2.38 -3.61 2.55
C ILE A 90 2.20 -4.90 3.35
N THR A 91 1.50 -5.87 2.78
CA THR A 91 1.29 -7.17 3.45
C THR A 91 2.56 -8.02 3.47
N CYS A 92 2.59 -9.02 4.34
CA CYS A 92 3.71 -9.98 4.42
C CYS A 92 3.90 -10.76 3.10
N GLU A 93 2.82 -11.03 2.37
CA GLU A 93 2.86 -11.65 1.05
C GLU A 93 3.62 -10.76 0.06
N ALA A 94 3.28 -9.46 0.01
CA ALA A 94 3.98 -8.52 -0.85
C ALA A 94 5.46 -8.32 -0.43
N GLN A 95 5.77 -8.34 0.87
CA GLN A 95 7.15 -8.33 1.35
C GLN A 95 7.94 -9.56 0.88
N ARG A 96 7.32 -10.75 0.92
CA ARG A 96 7.94 -11.99 0.42
C ARG A 96 8.29 -11.89 -1.07
N GLU A 97 7.36 -11.40 -1.89
CA GLU A 97 7.60 -11.17 -3.31
C GLU A 97 8.69 -10.11 -3.54
N SER A 98 8.73 -9.06 -2.70
CA SER A 98 9.78 -8.03 -2.77
C SER A 98 11.17 -8.60 -2.48
N VAL A 99 11.29 -9.51 -1.52
CA VAL A 99 12.55 -10.21 -1.22
C VAL A 99 12.95 -11.13 -2.37
N ALA A 100 12.01 -11.91 -2.91
CA ALA A 100 12.25 -12.79 -4.05
C ALA A 100 12.71 -12.01 -5.30
N LEU A 101 12.08 -10.84 -5.56
CA LEU A 101 12.50 -9.93 -6.62
C LEU A 101 13.93 -9.43 -6.39
N ALA A 102 14.25 -8.99 -5.18
CA ALA A 102 15.59 -8.48 -4.85
C ALA A 102 16.67 -9.56 -5.01
N GLU A 103 16.39 -10.81 -4.63
CA GLU A 103 17.28 -11.95 -4.88
C GLU A 103 17.51 -12.16 -6.38
N LEU A 104 16.44 -12.13 -7.19
CA LEU A 104 16.50 -12.33 -8.64
C LEU A 104 17.36 -11.28 -9.34
N ILE A 105 17.26 -10.02 -8.92
CA ILE A 105 18.00 -8.89 -9.53
C ILE A 105 19.35 -8.62 -8.88
N GLY A 106 19.77 -9.41 -7.88
CA GLY A 106 21.00 -9.19 -7.12
C GLY A 106 21.02 -7.87 -6.34
N GLY A 107 19.85 -7.42 -5.87
CA GLY A 107 19.64 -6.14 -5.21
C GLY A 107 19.79 -6.17 -3.69
N VAL A 108 19.67 -4.99 -3.09
CA VAL A 108 19.59 -4.78 -1.64
C VAL A 108 18.14 -4.55 -1.25
N VAL A 109 17.73 -5.08 -0.10
CA VAL A 109 16.42 -4.82 0.50
C VAL A 109 16.61 -3.98 1.75
N ASP A 110 15.84 -2.91 1.90
CA ASP A 110 15.78 -2.11 3.11
C ASP A 110 14.36 -1.61 3.39
N SER A 111 14.07 -1.27 4.64
CA SER A 111 12.76 -0.81 5.08
C SER A 111 12.91 0.32 6.09
N HIS A 112 11.89 1.15 6.27
CA HIS A 112 11.90 2.08 7.39
C HIS A 112 11.59 1.32 8.68
N THR A 113 12.53 1.33 9.62
CA THR A 113 12.48 0.53 10.87
C THR A 113 11.44 1.01 11.87
N SER A 114 10.86 2.19 11.68
CA SER A 114 9.82 2.77 12.54
C SER A 114 8.92 3.71 11.73
N LEU A 115 7.62 3.69 12.03
CA LEU A 115 6.59 4.64 11.62
C LEU A 115 6.28 5.63 12.74
#